data_AF-J9D538-F1
#
_entry.id   AF-J9D538-F1
#
_cell.length_a   1.000
_cell.length_b   1.000
_cell.length_c   1.000
_cell.angle_alpha   90.00
_cell.angle_beta   90.00
_cell.angle_gamma   90.00
#
_symmetry.space_group_name_H-M   'P 1'
#
loop_
_entity.id
_entity.type
_entity.pdbx_description
1 polymer ?
#
loop_
_entity_poly.entity_id
_entity_poly.type
_entity_poly.pdbx_seq_one_letter_code
_entity_poly.pdbx_strand_id
1 'polypeptide(L)'
;MLAGQFVKTAAEAQGLAEVAVLEAEGNAFRVRAAFLDELGAAFFRRQLEALIAFVKNRYAARYAKRYKKTAFTLNETYTYADVCRLLDWPRQLSGQNIGGYFFEKTTRTLPVFINYEKAKEAIPYEDRFLSPRELIALSKTKRRTDSPDARHIFQWDAAEAQNRLYLFVRRNKDDKEAKSFYFLGEIKADQTEGPIPVLLPPAQPDGKPVNAFEIRYRLETPVSAALYHYLTAGEL
;
A
#
# COMPACT_ATOMS: atom_id res chain seq x y z
N MET A 1 0.39 14.81 10.42
CA MET A 1 0.33 15.35 9.03
C MET A 1 0.34 16.88 9.02
N LEU A 2 -0.62 17.54 9.67
CA LEU A 2 -0.70 19.02 9.70
C LEU A 2 0.46 19.69 10.48
N ALA A 3 1.14 18.94 11.35
CA ALA A 3 2.37 19.36 12.02
C ALA A 3 3.66 19.07 11.22
N GLY A 4 3.57 18.62 9.96
CA GLY A 4 4.75 18.33 9.12
C GLY A 4 5.58 17.09 9.52
N GLN A 5 5.17 16.35 10.56
CA GLN A 5 5.98 15.29 11.16
C GLN A 5 5.83 13.89 10.52
N PHE A 6 4.84 13.68 9.65
CA PHE A 6 4.64 12.38 9.00
C PHE A 6 5.39 12.34 7.67
N VAL A 7 6.71 12.14 7.75
CA VAL A 7 7.65 12.18 6.62
C VAL A 7 8.62 11.00 6.64
N LYS A 8 9.38 10.81 5.56
CA LYS A 8 10.35 9.71 5.43
C LYS A 8 11.70 10.05 6.07
N THR A 9 12.10 11.32 6.05
CA THR A 9 13.44 11.76 6.47
C THR A 9 13.39 13.04 7.29
N ALA A 10 14.43 13.29 8.08
CA ALA A 10 14.57 14.55 8.82
C ALA A 10 14.70 15.77 7.90
N ALA A 11 15.31 15.61 6.71
CA ALA A 11 15.40 16.68 5.72
C ALA A 11 14.01 17.07 5.16
N GLU A 12 13.14 16.08 4.89
CA GLU A 12 11.74 16.35 4.52
C GLU A 12 11.00 17.08 5.66
N ALA A 13 11.23 16.70 6.92
CA ALA A 13 10.63 17.38 8.07
C ALA A 13 11.06 18.86 8.14
N GLN A 14 12.35 19.13 7.94
CA GLN A 14 12.89 20.51 7.93
C GLN A 14 12.29 21.33 6.80
N GLY A 15 12.19 20.77 5.59
CA GLY A 15 11.56 21.45 4.45
C GLY A 15 10.07 21.75 4.65
N LEU A 16 9.37 20.97 5.47
CA LEU A 16 7.96 21.19 5.81
C LEU A 16 7.75 22.03 7.07
N ALA A 17 8.79 22.34 7.82
CA ALA A 17 8.68 23.04 9.11
C ALA A 17 8.10 24.44 8.94
N GLU A 18 8.51 25.17 7.88
CA GLU A 18 8.02 26.51 7.59
C GLU A 18 6.54 26.53 7.21
N VAL A 19 6.08 25.50 6.48
CA VAL A 19 4.69 25.39 5.98
C VAL A 19 3.77 24.54 6.87
N ALA A 20 4.23 24.14 8.06
CA ALA A 20 3.40 23.43 9.01
C ALA A 20 2.23 24.32 9.46
N VAL A 21 1.03 23.73 9.56
CA VAL A 21 -0.19 24.43 9.98
C VAL A 21 -0.34 24.39 11.50
N LEU A 22 0.04 23.25 12.09
CA LEU A 22 -0.04 23.03 13.53
C LEU A 22 1.35 22.93 14.15
N GLU A 23 1.47 23.32 15.40
CA GLU A 23 2.62 23.06 16.26
C GLU A 23 2.17 22.44 17.59
N ALA A 24 3.07 21.69 18.21
CA ALA A 24 2.79 21.03 19.48
C ALA A 24 2.85 22.05 20.64
N GLU A 25 1.86 21.98 21.53
CA GLU A 25 1.76 22.77 22.76
C GLU A 25 1.45 21.80 23.91
N GLY A 26 2.49 21.34 24.60
CA GLY A 26 2.37 20.27 25.59
C GLY A 26 1.81 18.98 24.97
N ASN A 27 0.66 18.52 25.45
CA ASN A 27 -0.05 17.35 24.92
C ASN A 27 -1.13 17.71 23.89
N ALA A 28 -1.21 18.97 23.46
CA ALA A 28 -2.17 19.45 22.47
C ALA A 28 -1.47 19.99 21.21
N PHE A 29 -2.27 20.36 20.22
CA PHE A 29 -1.82 21.08 19.03
C PHE A 29 -2.50 22.45 18.98
N ARG A 30 -1.75 23.47 18.57
CA ARG A 30 -2.29 24.79 18.23
C ARG A 30 -1.95 25.16 16.80
N VAL A 31 -2.73 26.07 16.21
CA VAL A 31 -2.43 26.63 14.88
C VAL A 31 -1.25 27.59 15.01
N ARG A 32 -0.30 27.49 14.09
CA ARG A 32 0.88 28.38 14.07
C ARG A 32 0.46 29.82 13.77
N ALA A 33 1.04 30.78 14.49
CA ALA A 33 0.76 32.21 14.28
C ALA A 33 1.04 32.64 12.83
N ALA A 34 2.15 32.19 12.24
CA ALA A 34 2.50 32.48 10.85
C ALA A 34 1.41 32.02 9.86
N PHE A 35 0.78 30.86 10.10
CA PHE A 35 -0.33 30.40 9.27
C PHE A 35 -1.59 31.25 9.45
N LEU A 36 -1.88 31.70 10.68
CA LEU A 36 -3.01 32.61 10.94
C LEU A 36 -2.82 33.97 10.25
N ASP A 37 -1.60 34.49 10.25
CA ASP A 37 -1.25 35.74 9.57
C ASP A 37 -1.46 35.61 8.05
N GLU A 38 -0.97 34.53 7.44
CA GLU A 38 -1.22 34.21 6.02
C GLU A 38 -2.71 34.03 5.72
N LEU A 39 -3.46 33.38 6.62
CA LEU A 39 -4.91 33.20 6.51
C LEU A 39 -5.68 34.54 6.58
N GLY A 40 -5.08 35.57 7.17
CA GLY A 40 -5.56 36.95 7.15
C GLY A 40 -5.57 37.57 5.74
N ALA A 41 -4.65 37.16 4.87
CA ALA A 41 -4.55 37.70 3.52
C ALA A 41 -5.70 37.17 2.63
N ALA A 42 -6.51 38.09 2.10
CA ALA A 42 -7.71 37.76 1.30
C ALA A 42 -7.42 36.86 0.09
N PHE A 43 -6.28 37.07 -0.57
CA PHE A 43 -5.85 36.23 -1.69
C PHE A 43 -5.58 34.80 -1.26
N PHE A 44 -4.77 34.60 -0.22
CA PHE A 44 -4.42 33.27 0.29
C PHE A 44 -5.66 32.52 0.78
N ARG A 45 -6.52 33.18 1.56
CA ARG A 45 -7.79 32.61 2.03
C ARG A 45 -8.65 32.09 0.88
N ARG A 46 -8.84 32.89 -0.17
CA ARG A 46 -9.61 32.49 -1.36
C ARG A 46 -9.00 31.28 -2.06
N GLN A 47 -7.67 31.21 -2.17
CA GLN A 47 -6.99 30.05 -2.77
C GLN A 47 -7.15 28.81 -1.90
N LEU A 48 -7.03 28.94 -0.58
CA LEU A 48 -7.22 27.84 0.36
C LEU A 48 -8.67 27.31 0.33
N GLU A 49 -9.66 28.20 0.30
CA GLU A 49 -11.08 27.84 0.16
C GLU A 49 -11.35 27.08 -1.15
N ALA A 50 -10.81 27.58 -2.27
CA ALA A 50 -10.93 26.91 -3.57
C ALA A 50 -10.28 25.52 -3.55
N LEU A 51 -9.09 25.39 -2.95
CA LEU A 51 -8.39 24.12 -2.79
C LEU A 51 -9.19 23.14 -1.91
N ILE A 52 -9.72 23.60 -0.77
CA ILE A 52 -10.55 22.78 0.12
C ILE A 52 -11.80 22.30 -0.62
N ALA A 53 -12.48 23.19 -1.35
CA ALA A 53 -13.66 22.82 -2.13
C ALA A 53 -13.31 21.76 -3.20
N PHE A 54 -12.21 21.95 -3.92
CA PHE A 54 -11.71 20.98 -4.90
C PHE A 54 -11.43 19.62 -4.27
N VAL A 55 -10.68 19.57 -3.16
CA VAL A 55 -10.33 18.33 -2.46
C VAL A 55 -11.59 17.63 -1.93
N LYS A 56 -12.55 18.36 -1.37
CA LYS A 56 -13.82 17.80 -0.90
C LYS A 56 -14.63 17.20 -2.04
N ASN A 57 -14.73 17.88 -3.18
CA ASN A 57 -15.45 17.38 -4.36
C ASN A 57 -14.77 16.13 -4.94
N ARG A 58 -13.44 16.15 -5.06
CA ARG A 58 -12.63 14.99 -5.47
C ARG A 58 -12.83 13.80 -4.53
N TYR A 59 -12.82 14.04 -3.22
CA TYR A 59 -13.08 13.01 -2.20
C TYR A 59 -14.49 12.44 -2.34
N ALA A 60 -15.51 13.29 -2.41
CA ALA A 60 -16.91 12.88 -2.57
C ALA A 60 -17.12 12.00 -3.80
N ALA A 61 -16.49 12.37 -4.93
CA ALA A 61 -16.65 11.66 -6.19
C ALA A 61 -15.95 10.28 -6.23
N ARG A 62 -14.89 10.06 -5.42
CA ARG A 62 -14.01 8.88 -5.59
C ARG A 62 -13.76 8.06 -4.35
N TYR A 63 -13.64 8.72 -3.20
CA TYR A 63 -13.12 8.12 -1.97
C TYR A 63 -14.16 8.08 -0.83
N ALA A 64 -15.37 8.57 -1.08
CA ALA A 64 -16.45 8.59 -0.08
C ALA A 64 -16.96 7.17 0.26
N LYS A 65 -16.92 6.24 -0.70
CA LYS A 65 -17.40 4.87 -0.51
C LYS A 65 -16.31 3.99 0.12
N ARG A 66 -16.11 4.18 1.42
CA ARG A 66 -15.12 3.43 2.20
C ARG A 66 -15.37 1.92 2.15
N TYR A 67 -14.29 1.16 2.02
CA TYR A 67 -14.28 -0.29 2.14
C TYR A 67 -14.30 -0.68 3.62
N LYS A 68 -15.46 -1.13 4.09
CA LYS A 68 -15.69 -1.53 5.48
C LYS A 68 -15.24 -0.44 6.47
N LYS A 69 -14.42 -0.80 7.46
CA LYS A 69 -13.86 0.08 8.49
C LYS A 69 -12.53 0.73 8.08
N THR A 70 -12.11 0.60 6.84
CA THR A 70 -10.86 1.21 6.34
C THR A 70 -11.12 2.60 5.77
N ALA A 71 -10.06 3.38 5.55
CA ALA A 71 -10.13 4.63 4.82
C ALA A 71 -9.97 4.47 3.29
N PHE A 72 -9.79 3.22 2.81
CA PHE A 72 -9.62 2.92 1.40
C PHE A 72 -10.97 2.77 0.67
N THR A 73 -10.97 2.94 -0.65
CA THR A 73 -12.10 2.69 -1.55
C THR A 73 -11.65 1.71 -2.62
N LEU A 74 -12.46 0.68 -2.90
CA LEU A 74 -12.13 -0.35 -3.89
C LEU A 74 -11.92 0.27 -5.27
N ASN A 75 -10.94 -0.25 -6.01
CA ASN A 75 -10.55 0.17 -7.36
C ASN A 75 -9.97 1.60 -7.46
N GLU A 76 -9.80 2.31 -6.35
CA GLU A 76 -9.06 3.57 -6.33
C GLU A 76 -7.56 3.33 -6.12
N THR A 77 -6.75 4.29 -6.56
CA THR A 77 -5.29 4.18 -6.51
C THR A 77 -4.69 4.89 -5.30
N TYR A 78 -3.65 4.28 -4.74
CA TYR A 78 -2.93 4.76 -3.57
C TYR A 78 -1.42 4.63 -3.77
N THR A 79 -0.65 5.63 -3.34
CA THR A 79 0.80 5.52 -3.23
C THR A 79 1.20 4.79 -1.95
N TYR A 80 2.47 4.36 -1.84
CA TYR A 80 3.00 3.85 -0.57
C TYR A 80 2.79 4.83 0.60
N ALA A 81 2.95 6.13 0.35
CA ALA A 81 2.77 7.17 1.36
C ALA A 81 1.32 7.26 1.84
N ASP A 82 0.36 7.14 0.91
CA ASP A 82 -1.06 7.10 1.25
C ASP A 82 -1.39 5.86 2.06
N VAL A 83 -0.84 4.69 1.70
CA VAL A 83 -1.09 3.45 2.44
C VAL A 83 -0.56 3.54 3.87
N CYS A 84 0.69 3.99 4.08
CA CYS A 84 1.20 4.18 5.45
C CYS A 84 0.32 5.12 6.27
N ARG A 85 -0.13 6.22 5.66
CA ARG A 85 -0.96 7.23 6.30
C ARG A 85 -2.36 6.71 6.65
N LEU A 86 -3.02 6.05 5.70
CA LEU A 86 -4.41 5.59 5.84
C LEU A 86 -4.53 4.31 6.68
N LEU A 87 -3.42 3.63 6.95
CA LEU A 87 -3.32 2.54 7.91
C LEU A 87 -2.88 3.01 9.30
N ASP A 88 -2.74 4.32 9.52
CA ASP A 88 -2.28 4.90 10.79
C ASP A 88 -0.92 4.35 11.25
N TRP A 89 0.00 4.11 10.31
CA TRP A 89 1.35 3.67 10.66
C TRP A 89 2.08 4.76 11.45
N PRO A 90 2.96 4.39 12.39
CA PRO A 90 3.68 5.37 13.21
C PRO A 90 4.67 6.21 12.39
N ARG A 91 5.09 5.74 11.22
CA ARG A 91 6.00 6.44 10.32
C ARG A 91 5.71 6.11 8.86
N GLN A 92 6.03 7.05 7.98
CA GLN A 92 6.01 6.80 6.55
C GLN A 92 7.24 5.97 6.14
N LEU A 93 7.02 4.84 5.46
CA LEU A 93 8.10 4.05 4.87
C LEU A 93 8.24 4.34 3.37
N SER A 94 9.46 4.23 2.85
CA SER A 94 9.70 4.28 1.41
C SER A 94 9.24 2.98 0.75
N GLY A 95 8.93 3.03 -0.56
CA GLY A 95 8.63 1.83 -1.33
C GLY A 95 9.77 0.80 -1.32
N GLN A 96 11.03 1.24 -1.18
CA GLN A 96 12.18 0.35 -1.01
C GLN A 96 12.16 -0.40 0.32
N ASN A 97 11.82 0.29 1.42
CA ASN A 97 11.72 -0.32 2.75
C ASN A 97 10.52 -1.27 2.86
N ILE A 98 9.41 -0.93 2.19
CA ILE A 98 8.23 -1.81 2.12
C ILE A 98 8.52 -3.01 1.21
N GLY A 99 9.09 -2.80 0.02
CA GLY A 99 9.22 -3.82 -1.01
C GLY A 99 7.84 -4.28 -1.52
N GLY A 100 7.64 -5.60 -1.61
CA GLY A 100 6.36 -6.20 -1.99
C GLY A 100 5.32 -6.31 -0.86
N TYR A 101 5.73 -6.31 0.41
CA TYR A 101 4.81 -6.29 1.55
C TYR A 101 5.55 -5.95 2.85
N PHE A 102 4.87 -5.43 3.85
CA PHE A 102 5.48 -5.16 5.16
C PHE A 102 4.46 -5.34 6.27
N PHE A 103 4.79 -6.11 7.30
CA PHE A 103 3.96 -6.23 8.49
C PHE A 103 4.29 -5.13 9.49
N GLU A 104 3.33 -4.24 9.73
CA GLU A 104 3.45 -3.20 10.75
C GLU A 104 2.75 -3.68 12.04
N LYS A 105 3.51 -3.70 13.14
CA LYS A 105 3.14 -4.40 14.38
C LYS A 105 2.11 -3.64 15.20
N THR A 106 2.16 -2.30 15.24
CA THR A 106 1.26 -1.53 16.11
C THR A 106 -0.17 -1.54 15.60
N THR A 107 -0.34 -1.48 14.28
CA THR A 107 -1.61 -1.48 13.57
C THR A 107 -2.04 -2.89 13.14
N ARG A 108 -1.15 -3.88 13.25
CA ARG A 108 -1.33 -5.27 12.79
C ARG A 108 -1.78 -5.35 11.33
N THR A 109 -1.23 -4.50 10.48
CA THR A 109 -1.60 -4.43 9.07
C THR A 109 -0.46 -4.86 8.16
N LEU A 110 -0.82 -5.53 7.06
CA LEU A 110 0.10 -6.09 6.08
C LEU A 110 -0.39 -5.77 4.67
N PRO A 111 -0.08 -4.58 4.13
CA PRO A 111 -0.32 -4.31 2.72
C PRO A 111 0.62 -5.15 1.85
N VAL A 112 0.06 -5.72 0.79
CA VAL A 112 0.75 -6.49 -0.25
C VAL A 112 0.66 -5.70 -1.56
N PHE A 113 1.80 -5.38 -2.13
CA PHE A 113 1.98 -4.59 -3.34
C PHE A 113 2.53 -5.45 -4.47
N ILE A 114 1.79 -5.51 -5.57
CA ILE A 114 2.15 -6.33 -6.74
C ILE A 114 2.24 -5.45 -7.98
N ASN A 115 3.37 -5.55 -8.68
CA ASN A 115 3.52 -5.06 -10.04
C ASN A 115 3.10 -6.21 -10.94
N TYR A 116 1.84 -6.19 -11.37
CA TYR A 116 1.27 -7.26 -12.15
C TYR A 116 1.68 -7.09 -13.62
N GLU A 117 2.32 -8.12 -14.15
CA GLU A 117 2.62 -8.26 -15.55
C GLU A 117 2.00 -9.56 -16.04
N LYS A 118 1.16 -9.48 -17.07
CA LYS A 118 0.61 -10.70 -17.66
C LYS A 118 1.66 -11.29 -18.58
N ALA A 119 2.29 -12.37 -18.13
CA ALA A 119 3.13 -13.18 -19.00
C ALA A 119 2.30 -13.75 -20.16
N LYS A 120 2.86 -13.70 -21.38
CA LYS A 120 2.26 -14.33 -22.58
C LYS A 120 2.30 -15.86 -22.49
N GLU A 121 3.26 -16.39 -21.75
CA GLU A 121 3.46 -17.82 -21.49
C GLU A 121 3.44 -18.07 -19.96
N ALA A 122 3.24 -19.32 -19.54
CA ALA A 122 3.31 -19.67 -18.13
C ALA A 122 4.76 -19.60 -17.64
N ILE A 123 5.20 -18.43 -17.17
CA ILE A 123 6.50 -18.27 -16.54
C ILE A 123 6.43 -18.87 -15.13
N PRO A 124 7.29 -19.83 -14.77
CA PRO A 124 7.33 -20.36 -13.43
C PRO A 124 7.63 -19.25 -12.41
N TYR A 125 6.91 -19.29 -11.28
CA TYR A 125 7.17 -18.43 -10.12
C TYR A 125 6.93 -16.94 -10.40
N GLU A 126 5.75 -16.62 -10.92
CA GLU A 126 5.25 -15.25 -11.05
C GLU A 126 3.89 -15.06 -10.38
N ASP A 127 3.63 -13.80 -10.01
CA ASP A 127 2.35 -13.37 -9.49
C ASP A 127 1.27 -13.49 -10.58
N ARG A 128 0.22 -14.29 -10.34
CA ARG A 128 -0.80 -14.62 -11.35
C ARG A 128 -2.20 -14.66 -10.77
N PHE A 129 -3.14 -13.99 -11.43
CA PHE A 129 -4.56 -14.15 -11.13
C PHE A 129 -5.03 -15.51 -11.66
N LEU A 130 -5.66 -16.30 -10.80
CA LEU A 130 -6.37 -17.53 -11.17
C LEU A 130 -7.82 -17.23 -11.54
N SER A 131 -8.41 -16.23 -10.86
CA SER A 131 -9.76 -15.75 -11.08
C SER A 131 -9.89 -14.31 -10.54
N PRO A 132 -11.03 -13.63 -10.72
CA PRO A 132 -11.27 -12.35 -10.05
C PRO A 132 -11.26 -12.42 -8.51
N ARG A 133 -11.26 -13.62 -7.91
CA ARG A 133 -11.23 -13.82 -6.45
C ARG A 133 -9.93 -14.46 -5.95
N GLU A 134 -9.05 -14.91 -6.84
CA GLU A 134 -7.89 -15.72 -6.46
C GLU A 134 -6.64 -15.30 -7.21
N LEU A 135 -5.55 -15.20 -6.47
CA LEU A 135 -4.24 -14.77 -6.94
C LEU A 135 -3.19 -15.68 -6.30
N ILE A 136 -2.23 -16.15 -7.08
CA ILE A 136 -0.98 -16.69 -6.55
C ILE A 136 0.04 -15.56 -6.57
N ALA A 137 0.73 -15.38 -5.45
CA ALA A 137 1.82 -14.42 -5.33
C ALA A 137 3.05 -15.08 -4.70
N LEU A 138 4.24 -14.52 -4.96
CA LEU A 138 5.47 -14.93 -4.30
C LEU A 138 5.76 -14.10 -3.04
N SER A 139 6.38 -14.75 -2.05
CA SER A 139 7.01 -14.04 -0.95
C SER A 139 8.26 -13.29 -1.40
N LYS A 140 8.79 -12.42 -0.52
CA LYS A 140 10.10 -11.80 -0.76
C LYS A 140 11.17 -12.88 -0.85
N THR A 141 12.21 -12.62 -1.63
CA THR A 141 13.40 -13.49 -1.65
C THR A 141 14.03 -13.65 -0.27
N LYS A 142 14.76 -14.75 -0.07
CA LYS A 142 15.37 -15.14 1.22
C LYS A 142 14.31 -15.30 2.31
N ARG A 143 13.18 -15.91 1.94
CA ARG A 143 12.12 -16.32 2.86
C ARG A 143 11.88 -17.81 2.76
N ARG A 144 11.37 -18.37 3.85
CA ARG A 144 11.04 -19.78 4.00
C ARG A 144 9.64 -19.90 4.56
N THR A 145 9.05 -21.07 4.44
CA THR A 145 7.71 -21.39 4.93
C THR A 145 7.57 -21.27 6.45
N ASP A 146 8.68 -21.31 7.19
CA ASP A 146 8.77 -21.15 8.66
C ASP A 146 9.14 -19.71 9.10
N SER A 147 9.27 -18.77 8.16
CA SER A 147 9.68 -17.40 8.46
C SER A 147 8.59 -16.59 9.18
N PRO A 148 8.93 -15.51 9.91
CA PRO A 148 7.94 -14.60 10.50
C PRO A 148 6.95 -14.07 9.46
N ASP A 149 7.41 -13.80 8.23
CA ASP A 149 6.55 -13.39 7.12
C ASP A 149 5.44 -14.42 6.85
N ALA A 150 5.77 -15.71 6.75
CA ALA A 150 4.78 -16.77 6.55
C ALA A 150 3.79 -16.83 7.72
N ARG A 151 4.28 -16.71 8.96
CA ARG A 151 3.42 -16.66 10.16
C ARG A 151 2.41 -15.51 10.12
N HIS A 152 2.86 -14.29 9.80
CA HIS A 152 1.99 -13.13 9.72
C HIS A 152 0.96 -13.23 8.58
N ILE A 153 1.37 -13.82 7.44
CA ILE A 153 0.55 -13.95 6.23
C ILE A 153 -0.51 -15.04 6.37
N PHE A 154 -0.13 -16.22 6.86
CA PHE A 154 -1.02 -17.36 7.01
C PHE A 154 -1.76 -17.36 8.35
N GLN A 155 -1.39 -16.49 9.29
CA GLN A 155 -2.11 -16.29 10.55
C GLN A 155 -2.34 -17.59 11.34
N TRP A 156 -1.35 -18.48 11.38
CA TRP A 156 -1.47 -19.80 12.01
C TRP A 156 -1.63 -19.73 13.53
N ASP A 157 -1.07 -18.69 14.17
CA ASP A 157 -1.15 -18.51 15.61
C ASP A 157 -2.32 -17.58 15.98
N ALA A 158 -2.93 -17.81 17.14
CA ALA A 158 -3.98 -16.92 17.67
C ALA A 158 -3.51 -15.46 17.81
N ALA A 159 -2.21 -15.25 18.04
CA ALA A 159 -1.60 -13.92 18.08
C ALA A 159 -1.67 -13.17 16.74
N GLU A 160 -1.79 -13.87 15.62
CA GLU A 160 -1.82 -13.31 14.27
C GLU A 160 -3.24 -13.19 13.70
N ALA A 161 -4.24 -13.74 14.41
CA ALA A 161 -5.65 -13.79 13.96
C ALA A 161 -6.27 -12.41 13.69
N GLN A 162 -5.71 -11.36 14.28
CA GLN A 162 -6.15 -9.97 14.08
C GLN A 162 -5.42 -9.26 12.95
N ASN A 163 -4.44 -9.90 12.30
CA ASN A 163 -3.71 -9.28 11.20
C ASN A 163 -4.65 -9.00 10.03
N ARG A 164 -4.43 -7.86 9.38
CA ARG A 164 -5.26 -7.40 8.26
C ARG A 164 -4.39 -7.30 7.02
N LEU A 165 -4.63 -8.15 6.04
CA LEU A 165 -3.89 -8.13 4.77
C LEU A 165 -4.69 -7.37 3.72
N TYR A 166 -4.04 -6.44 3.01
CA TYR A 166 -4.67 -5.57 2.04
C TYR A 166 -3.92 -5.61 0.71
N LEU A 167 -4.63 -5.89 -0.39
CA LEU A 167 -4.01 -6.07 -1.69
C LEU A 167 -4.01 -4.77 -2.51
N PHE A 168 -2.84 -4.41 -3.02
CA PHE A 168 -2.59 -3.26 -3.86
C PHE A 168 -1.87 -3.72 -5.14
N VAL A 169 -2.49 -3.49 -6.30
CA VAL A 169 -1.95 -3.98 -7.58
C VAL A 169 -1.84 -2.85 -8.58
N ARG A 170 -0.76 -2.81 -9.34
CA ARG A 170 -0.65 -1.97 -10.53
C ARG A 170 -0.21 -2.81 -11.72
N ARG A 171 -0.52 -2.36 -12.93
CA ARG A 171 0.10 -2.92 -14.13
C ARG A 171 1.56 -2.48 -14.17
N ASN A 172 2.47 -3.37 -14.57
CA ASN A 172 3.86 -2.98 -14.80
C ASN A 172 3.90 -1.94 -15.93
N LYS A 173 4.40 -0.75 -15.64
CA LYS A 173 4.57 0.36 -16.59
C LYS A 173 5.87 1.07 -16.25
N ASP A 174 6.59 1.48 -17.29
CA ASP A 174 7.76 2.35 -17.20
C ASP A 174 7.32 3.83 -17.11
N ASP A 175 6.50 4.16 -16.11
CA ASP A 175 6.09 5.54 -15.85
C ASP A 175 7.04 6.22 -14.85
N LYS A 176 7.44 7.46 -15.19
CA LYS A 176 8.23 8.36 -14.31
C LYS A 176 7.40 8.96 -13.16
N GLU A 177 6.13 8.58 -13.03
CA GLU A 177 5.23 9.06 -11.98
C GLU A 177 5.43 8.31 -10.65
N ALA A 178 4.89 8.87 -9.56
CA ALA A 178 4.89 8.21 -8.27
C ALA A 178 4.11 6.88 -8.34
N LYS A 179 4.75 5.77 -7.97
CA LYS A 179 4.15 4.43 -8.00
C LYS A 179 2.83 4.41 -7.21
N SER A 180 1.73 4.28 -7.94
CA SER A 180 0.37 4.20 -7.40
C SER A 180 -0.25 2.86 -7.75
N PHE A 181 -1.04 2.30 -6.83
CA PHE A 181 -1.58 0.95 -6.91
C PHE A 181 -3.08 0.94 -6.65
N TYR A 182 -3.83 0.19 -7.43
CA TYR A 182 -5.24 -0.06 -7.19
C TYR A 182 -5.45 -0.87 -5.93
N PHE A 183 -6.28 -0.39 -5.01
CA PHE A 183 -6.71 -1.15 -3.85
C PHE A 183 -7.78 -2.17 -4.26
N LEU A 184 -7.48 -3.46 -4.08
CA LEU A 184 -8.35 -4.59 -4.45
C LEU A 184 -9.12 -5.17 -3.27
N GLY A 185 -8.94 -4.61 -2.07
CA GLY A 185 -9.64 -5.05 -0.87
C GLY A 185 -8.77 -5.88 0.07
N GLU A 186 -9.45 -6.53 0.99
CA GLU A 186 -8.86 -7.44 1.97
C GLU A 186 -8.68 -8.83 1.38
N ILE A 187 -7.53 -9.46 1.70
CA ILE A 187 -7.16 -10.80 1.25
C ILE A 187 -6.89 -11.71 2.44
N LYS A 188 -7.00 -13.02 2.21
CA LYS A 188 -6.55 -14.07 3.13
C LYS A 188 -5.67 -15.07 2.40
N ALA A 189 -4.61 -15.53 3.03
CA ALA A 189 -3.84 -16.66 2.53
C ALA A 189 -4.61 -17.96 2.76
N ASP A 190 -4.51 -18.90 1.82
CA ASP A 190 -5.09 -20.23 1.94
C ASP A 190 -4.33 -21.04 3.01
N GLN A 191 -4.95 -21.21 4.17
CA GLN A 191 -4.36 -21.97 5.28
C GLN A 191 -4.36 -23.47 5.05
N THR A 192 -5.23 -23.99 4.16
CA THR A 192 -5.33 -25.43 3.88
C THR A 192 -4.18 -25.90 3.00
N GLU A 193 -3.85 -25.13 1.95
CA GLU A 193 -2.68 -25.43 1.12
C GLU A 193 -1.37 -24.98 1.78
N GLY A 194 -1.39 -23.88 2.55
CA GLY A 194 -0.20 -23.33 3.19
C GLY A 194 0.81 -22.74 2.18
N PRO A 195 1.98 -22.26 2.66
CA PRO A 195 3.02 -21.74 1.79
C PRO A 195 3.75 -22.87 1.07
N ILE A 196 3.88 -22.77 -0.25
CA ILE A 196 4.58 -23.76 -1.06
C ILE A 196 6.03 -23.29 -1.26
N PRO A 197 7.05 -24.03 -0.78
CA PRO A 197 8.44 -23.60 -0.91
C PRO A 197 8.87 -23.55 -2.38
N VAL A 198 9.60 -22.50 -2.74
CA VAL A 198 10.13 -22.28 -4.08
C VAL A 198 11.60 -21.89 -3.99
N LEU A 199 12.39 -22.36 -4.95
CA LEU A 199 13.77 -21.95 -5.15
C LEU A 199 13.87 -21.12 -6.43
N LEU A 200 14.00 -19.81 -6.28
CA LEU A 200 14.09 -18.89 -7.40
C LEU A 200 15.50 -18.94 -8.02
N PRO A 201 15.60 -18.82 -9.36
CA PRO A 201 16.89 -18.74 -10.02
C PRO A 201 17.69 -17.53 -9.51
N PRO A 202 19.03 -17.61 -9.54
CA PRO A 202 19.87 -16.50 -9.10
C PRO A 202 19.68 -15.28 -10.01
N ALA A 203 19.73 -14.08 -9.41
CA ALA A 203 19.65 -12.82 -10.16
C ALA A 203 20.91 -12.53 -11.01
N GLN A 204 22.03 -13.22 -10.72
CA GLN A 204 23.29 -13.13 -11.45
C GLN A 204 23.71 -14.54 -11.91
N PRO A 205 24.40 -14.69 -13.06
CA PRO A 205 24.76 -16.00 -13.62
C PRO A 205 25.56 -16.92 -12.70
N ASP A 206 26.38 -16.33 -11.81
CA ASP A 206 27.23 -17.01 -10.82
C ASP A 206 26.62 -17.06 -9.40
N GLY A 207 25.40 -16.54 -9.25
CA GLY A 207 24.71 -16.50 -7.97
C GLY A 207 24.16 -17.85 -7.53
N LYS A 208 23.79 -17.94 -6.25
CA LYS A 208 23.06 -19.10 -5.71
C LYS A 208 21.56 -18.89 -5.85
N PRO A 209 20.78 -19.95 -6.12
CA PRO A 209 19.33 -19.88 -6.05
C PRO A 209 18.86 -19.39 -4.67
N VAL A 210 17.74 -18.68 -4.63
CA VAL A 210 17.24 -18.05 -3.40
C VAL A 210 15.88 -18.59 -3.00
N ASN A 211 15.72 -18.87 -1.71
CA ASN A 211 14.46 -19.36 -1.18
C ASN A 211 13.37 -18.29 -1.25
N ALA A 212 12.17 -18.72 -1.62
CA ALA A 212 10.91 -18.00 -1.52
C ALA A 212 9.79 -19.03 -1.23
N PHE A 213 8.55 -18.58 -1.24
CA PHE A 213 7.39 -19.47 -1.23
C PHE A 213 6.22 -18.84 -1.98
N GLU A 214 5.42 -19.67 -2.65
CA GLU A 214 4.14 -19.26 -3.23
C GLU A 214 3.08 -19.16 -2.14
N ILE A 215 2.17 -18.21 -2.35
CA ILE A 215 1.04 -17.90 -1.49
C ILE A 215 -0.19 -17.85 -2.37
N ARG A 216 -1.18 -18.69 -2.10
CA ARG A 216 -2.51 -18.54 -2.68
C ARG A 216 -3.31 -17.56 -1.81
N TYR A 217 -3.65 -16.41 -2.40
CA TYR A 217 -4.53 -15.42 -1.78
C TYR A 217 -5.95 -15.54 -2.34
N ARG A 218 -6.92 -15.48 -1.42
CA ARG A 218 -8.32 -15.28 -1.73
C ARG A 218 -8.75 -13.87 -1.37
N LEU A 219 -9.30 -13.15 -2.33
CA LEU A 219 -9.90 -11.83 -2.13
C LEU A 219 -11.31 -12.01 -1.56
N GLU A 220 -11.63 -11.22 -0.55
CA GLU A 220 -12.98 -11.23 0.02
C GLU A 220 -14.02 -10.67 -0.95
N THR A 221 -13.65 -9.58 -1.62
CA THR A 221 -14.44 -8.98 -2.70
C THR A 221 -13.74 -9.27 -4.03
N PRO A 222 -14.44 -9.82 -5.05
CA PRO A 222 -13.85 -9.98 -6.38
C PRO A 222 -13.33 -8.66 -6.93
N VAL A 223 -12.23 -8.72 -7.68
CA VAL A 223 -11.81 -7.61 -8.53
C VAL A 223 -12.95 -7.26 -9.49
N SER A 224 -13.26 -5.97 -9.63
CA SER A 224 -14.31 -5.53 -10.57
C SER A 224 -13.96 -5.98 -11.99
N ALA A 225 -14.96 -6.36 -12.78
CA ALA A 225 -14.74 -6.90 -14.13
C ALA A 225 -13.89 -5.95 -15.00
N ALA A 226 -14.16 -4.65 -14.95
CA ALA A 226 -13.41 -3.64 -15.69
C ALA A 226 -11.93 -3.58 -15.25
N LEU A 227 -11.65 -3.57 -13.94
CA LEU A 227 -10.29 -3.51 -13.44
C LEU A 227 -9.55 -4.84 -13.67
N TYR A 228 -10.23 -5.97 -13.49
CA TYR A 228 -9.67 -7.29 -13.77
C TYR A 228 -9.27 -7.41 -15.23
N HIS A 229 -10.15 -7.02 -16.15
CA HIS A 229 -9.84 -6.96 -17.57
C HIS A 229 -8.67 -6.01 -17.86
N TYR A 230 -8.65 -4.81 -17.28
CA TYR A 230 -7.53 -3.87 -17.46
C TYR A 230 -6.18 -4.44 -17.00
N LEU A 231 -6.15 -5.10 -15.84
CA LEU A 231 -4.94 -5.69 -15.26
C LEU A 231 -4.48 -6.91 -16.06
N THR A 232 -5.41 -7.71 -16.58
CA THR A 232 -5.13 -8.99 -17.26
C THR A 232 -5.25 -8.93 -18.78
N ALA A 233 -5.52 -7.78 -19.37
CA ALA A 233 -5.41 -7.59 -20.81
C ALA A 233 -3.93 -7.56 -21.19
N GLY A 234 -3.54 -8.37 -22.19
CA GLY A 234 -2.20 -8.29 -22.77
C GLY A 234 -1.95 -6.90 -23.37
N GLU A 235 -0.69 -6.58 -23.65
CA GLU A 235 -0.40 -5.50 -24.60
C GLU A 235 -0.91 -5.92 -25.97
N LEU A 236 -1.66 -5.03 -26.63
CA LEU A 236 -2.04 -5.19 -28.04
C LEU A 236 -0.79 -5.13 -28.92
#